data_AF-A0A7S1GYW9-F1
#
_entry.id   AF-A0A7S1GYW9-F1
#
_cell.length_a   1.000
_cell.length_b   1.000
_cell.length_c   1.000
_cell.angle_alpha   90.00
_cell.angle_beta   90.00
_cell.angle_gamma   90.00
#
_symmetry.space_group_name_H-M   'P 1'
#
loop_
_entity.id
_entity.type
_entity.pdbx_description
1 polymer ?
#
loop_
_entity_poly.entity_id
_entity_poly.type
_entity_poly.pdbx_seq_one_letter_code
_entity_poly.pdbx_strand_id
1 'polypeptide(L)'
;SDGAWDPPDEGVLEVDVAKHNNVADDDESAMNGQDFDRLIGQVNNLASNSSKVMMVKRVAKDYSFSVEQAMALIATFFREKDREEAFVSLYSRIRKRKPAIPRMLLRLFEREWVPQLQSRLGVLQVFDLYRPAGKYRLNLSKFDDREVLQRLLEMQLTDTFEHRKAKWWFEQASFSPDP
;
A
#
# COMPACT_ATOMS: atom_id res chain seq x y z
N SER A 1 -17.41 -31.08 15.91
CA SER A 1 -17.06 -31.49 14.54
C SER A 1 -16.22 -30.37 13.97
N ASP A 2 -14.96 -30.69 13.71
CA ASP A 2 -13.91 -29.76 13.31
C ASP A 2 -14.28 -29.04 12.02
N GLY A 3 -13.96 -27.74 11.96
CA GLY A 3 -14.21 -26.84 10.82
C GLY A 3 -13.38 -27.19 9.58
N ALA A 4 -13.47 -28.43 9.12
CA ALA A 4 -13.08 -28.83 7.78
C ALA A 4 -14.09 -28.21 6.81
N TRP A 5 -13.67 -27.10 6.23
CA TRP A 5 -14.35 -26.50 5.10
C TRP A 5 -14.10 -27.37 3.86
N ASP A 6 -15.16 -27.85 3.21
CA ASP A 6 -15.07 -28.54 1.92
C ASP A 6 -15.38 -27.54 0.78
N PRO A 7 -14.46 -27.33 -0.17
CA PRO A 7 -14.66 -26.42 -1.29
C PRO A 7 -15.73 -26.97 -2.26
N PRO A 8 -16.50 -26.09 -2.94
CA PRO A 8 -17.53 -26.51 -3.90
C PRO A 8 -16.94 -27.05 -5.21
N ASP A 9 -17.64 -28.01 -5.83
CA ASP A 9 -17.19 -28.73 -7.03
C ASP A 9 -17.32 -27.92 -8.34
N GLU A 10 -17.98 -26.76 -8.33
CA GLU A 10 -18.12 -25.87 -9.50
C GLU A 10 -18.14 -24.37 -9.10
N GLY A 11 -17.65 -23.48 -9.99
CA GLY A 11 -17.61 -22.02 -9.81
C GLY A 11 -16.19 -21.42 -9.82
N VAL A 12 -16.08 -20.09 -9.70
CA VAL A 12 -14.80 -19.40 -9.48
C VAL A 12 -14.67 -19.06 -7.99
N LEU A 13 -13.72 -19.72 -7.32
CA LEU A 13 -13.26 -19.37 -5.98
C LEU A 13 -12.11 -18.37 -6.10
N GLU A 14 -12.38 -17.10 -5.82
CA GLU A 14 -11.35 -16.07 -5.59
C GLU A 14 -11.18 -15.86 -4.09
N VAL A 15 -9.94 -15.99 -3.60
CA VAL A 15 -9.55 -15.74 -2.21
C VAL A 15 -8.29 -14.89 -2.18
N ASP A 16 -8.36 -13.75 -1.48
CA ASP A 16 -7.21 -12.94 -1.12
C ASP A 16 -6.73 -13.33 0.28
N VAL A 17 -5.56 -13.95 0.36
CA VAL A 17 -4.89 -14.23 1.64
C VAL A 17 -3.77 -13.23 1.84
N ALA A 18 -4.01 -12.23 2.69
CA ALA A 18 -2.97 -11.34 3.21
C ALA A 18 -2.68 -11.67 4.67
N LYS A 19 -1.70 -12.53 4.93
CA LYS A 19 -1.06 -12.58 6.25
C LYS A 19 -0.11 -11.39 6.35
N HIS A 20 -0.58 -10.27 6.89
CA HIS A 20 0.34 -9.27 7.44
C HIS A 20 0.91 -9.88 8.72
N ASN A 21 2.01 -10.62 8.59
CA ASN A 21 2.87 -10.86 9.74
C ASN A 21 3.25 -9.48 10.27
N ASN A 22 2.76 -9.12 11.45
CA ASN A 22 3.60 -8.40 12.39
C ASN A 22 4.84 -9.28 12.53
N VAL A 23 5.87 -9.01 11.73
CA VAL A 23 7.12 -9.74 11.83
C VAL A 23 7.60 -9.46 13.24
N ALA A 24 7.60 -10.52 14.04
CA ALA A 24 8.21 -10.56 15.35
C ALA A 24 9.63 -9.97 15.25
N ASP A 25 10.08 -9.34 16.32
CA ASP A 25 11.23 -8.42 16.35
C ASP A 25 12.58 -8.97 15.82
N ASP A 26 12.67 -10.25 15.45
CA ASP A 26 13.80 -10.88 14.75
C ASP A 26 13.46 -11.18 13.28
N ASP A 27 13.38 -10.15 12.45
CA ASP A 27 13.30 -10.31 11.00
C ASP A 27 14.73 -10.55 10.47
N GLU A 28 15.15 -11.81 10.31
CA GLU A 28 16.46 -12.15 9.70
C GLU A 28 16.65 -11.51 8.31
N SER A 29 15.55 -11.18 7.62
CA SER A 29 15.55 -10.49 6.33
C SER A 29 15.61 -8.95 6.48
N ALA A 30 15.77 -8.44 7.69
CA ALA A 30 15.92 -7.01 7.95
C ALA A 30 17.23 -6.48 7.34
N MET A 31 17.10 -5.56 6.38
CA MET A 31 18.24 -4.77 5.92
C MET A 31 18.86 -3.98 7.09
N ASN A 32 20.12 -4.30 7.43
CA ASN A 32 20.90 -3.57 8.42
C ASN A 32 21.49 -2.27 7.83
N GLY A 33 21.99 -1.38 8.69
CA GLY A 33 22.50 -0.08 8.28
C GLY A 33 23.70 -0.13 7.34
N GLN A 34 24.68 -1.00 7.61
CA GLN A 34 25.90 -1.08 6.80
C GLN A 34 25.63 -1.61 5.38
N ASP A 35 24.80 -2.63 5.27
CA ASP A 35 24.41 -3.18 3.97
C ASP A 35 23.48 -2.21 3.22
N PHE A 36 22.67 -1.45 3.94
CA PHE A 36 21.88 -0.37 3.34
C PHE A 36 22.75 0.74 2.75
N ASP A 37 23.78 1.19 3.47
CA ASP A 37 24.69 2.24 2.98
C ASP A 37 25.43 1.77 1.71
N ARG A 38 25.85 0.50 1.68
CA ARG A 38 26.43 -0.13 0.48
C ARG A 38 25.43 -0.17 -0.66
N LEU A 39 24.19 -0.56 -0.39
CA LEU A 39 23.11 -0.61 -1.39
C LEU A 39 22.86 0.78 -2.00
N ILE A 40 22.75 1.82 -1.18
CA ILE A 40 22.55 3.19 -1.65
C ILE A 40 23.72 3.63 -2.54
N GLY A 41 24.96 3.34 -2.12
CA GLY A 41 26.15 3.59 -2.95
C GLY A 41 26.07 2.88 -4.30
N GLN A 42 25.71 1.59 -4.31
CA GLN A 42 25.55 0.81 -5.53
C GLN A 42 24.45 1.38 -6.44
N VAL A 43 23.27 1.68 -5.89
CA VAL A 43 22.15 2.26 -6.64
C VAL A 43 22.54 3.61 -7.24
N ASN A 44 23.21 4.47 -6.50
CA ASN A 44 23.63 5.78 -7.01
C ASN A 44 24.70 5.69 -8.12
N ASN A 45 25.57 4.68 -8.07
CA ASN A 45 26.61 4.46 -9.07
C ASN A 45 26.10 3.83 -10.38
N LEU A 46 24.87 3.32 -10.41
CA LEU A 46 24.29 2.78 -11.64
C LEU A 46 23.95 3.90 -12.63
N ALA A 47 24.43 3.73 -13.87
CA ALA A 47 24.32 4.75 -14.92
C ALA A 47 22.89 5.00 -15.43
N SER A 48 21.99 4.01 -15.33
CA SER A 48 20.62 4.11 -15.85
C SER A 48 19.57 3.90 -14.76
N ASN A 49 18.47 4.66 -14.81
CA ASN A 49 17.35 4.47 -13.87
C ASN A 49 16.72 3.08 -13.97
N SER A 50 16.66 2.48 -15.16
CA SER A 50 16.12 1.13 -15.32
C SER A 50 16.96 0.11 -14.56
N SER A 51 18.29 0.22 -14.61
CA SER A 51 19.19 -0.60 -13.78
C SER A 51 18.98 -0.35 -12.28
N LYS A 52 18.78 0.90 -11.86
CA LYS A 52 18.46 1.25 -10.46
C LYS A 52 17.17 0.58 -10.00
N VAL A 53 16.10 0.68 -10.79
CA VAL A 53 14.80 0.04 -10.50
C VAL A 53 14.97 -1.48 -10.42
N MET A 54 15.71 -2.11 -11.34
CA MET A 54 15.96 -3.55 -11.30
C MET A 54 16.71 -3.98 -10.03
N MET A 55 17.71 -3.20 -9.61
CA MET A 55 18.46 -3.46 -8.38
C MET A 55 17.55 -3.39 -7.16
N VAL A 56 16.75 -2.31 -7.03
CA VAL A 56 15.78 -2.16 -5.94
C VAL A 56 14.77 -3.30 -5.92
N LYS A 57 14.21 -3.65 -7.08
CA LYS A 57 13.28 -4.79 -7.22
C LYS A 57 13.91 -6.11 -6.78
N ARG A 58 15.18 -6.35 -7.14
CA ARG A 58 15.90 -7.55 -6.75
C ARG A 58 16.06 -7.63 -5.24
N VAL A 59 16.58 -6.57 -4.62
CA VAL A 59 16.84 -6.55 -3.18
C VAL A 59 15.53 -6.60 -2.39
N ALA A 60 14.46 -5.97 -2.88
CA ALA A 60 13.12 -6.08 -2.29
C ALA A 60 12.48 -7.47 -2.39
N LYS A 61 13.12 -8.46 -3.05
CA LYS A 61 12.68 -9.86 -2.95
C LYS A 61 13.17 -10.50 -1.65
N ASP A 62 14.36 -10.13 -1.21
CA ASP A 62 15.10 -10.85 -0.19
C ASP A 62 15.13 -10.08 1.15
N TYR A 63 14.88 -8.78 1.12
CA TYR A 63 14.98 -7.92 2.30
C TYR A 63 13.72 -7.11 2.60
N SER A 64 13.53 -6.86 3.88
CA SER A 64 12.55 -5.92 4.41
C SER A 64 13.26 -4.63 4.88
N PHE A 65 12.54 -3.51 4.84
CA PHE A 65 13.11 -2.18 5.07
C PHE A 65 12.38 -1.42 6.17
N SER A 66 13.11 -0.54 6.86
CA SER A 66 12.47 0.53 7.62
C SER A 66 11.82 1.55 6.68
N VAL A 67 10.97 2.41 7.24
CA VAL A 67 10.33 3.48 6.46
C VAL A 67 11.39 4.46 5.95
N GLU A 68 12.36 4.81 6.78
CA GLU A 68 13.45 5.72 6.46
C GLU A 68 14.32 5.18 5.32
N GLN A 69 14.64 3.87 5.37
CA GLN A 69 15.38 3.19 4.31
C GLN A 69 14.60 3.18 2.99
N ALA A 70 13.30 2.87 3.03
CA ALA A 70 12.45 2.91 1.85
C ALA A 70 12.38 4.32 1.26
N MET A 71 12.18 5.35 2.09
CA MET A 71 12.17 6.76 1.65
C MET A 71 13.47 7.17 0.98
N ALA A 72 14.62 6.80 1.56
CA ALA A 72 15.93 7.10 1.00
C ALA A 72 16.14 6.42 -0.36
N LEU A 73 15.74 5.16 -0.53
CA LEU A 73 15.79 4.47 -1.84
C LEU A 73 14.88 5.14 -2.87
N ILE A 74 13.65 5.48 -2.50
CA ILE A 74 12.68 6.17 -3.37
C ILE A 74 13.25 7.54 -3.83
N ALA A 75 13.93 8.25 -2.94
CA ALA A 75 14.54 9.55 -3.25
C ALA A 75 15.71 9.47 -4.24
N THR A 76 16.28 8.29 -4.51
CA THR A 76 17.35 8.13 -5.53
C THR A 76 16.84 8.27 -6.97
N PHE A 77 15.52 8.24 -7.18
CA PHE A 77 14.89 8.30 -8.48
C PHE A 77 14.38 9.71 -8.79
N PHE A 78 14.97 10.33 -9.83
CA PHE A 78 14.54 11.64 -10.30
C PHE A 78 13.22 11.60 -11.09
N ARG A 79 13.02 10.58 -11.93
CA ARG A 79 11.81 10.44 -12.75
C ARG A 79 10.69 9.79 -11.94
N GLU A 80 9.51 10.39 -11.96
CA GLU A 80 8.31 9.89 -11.24
C GLU A 80 7.96 8.44 -11.60
N LYS A 81 8.00 8.08 -12.89
CA LYS A 81 7.71 6.69 -13.33
C LYS A 81 8.68 5.66 -12.73
N ASP A 82 9.97 5.99 -12.61
CA ASP A 82 10.96 5.08 -12.03
C ASP A 82 10.81 5.02 -10.51
N ARG A 83 10.49 6.15 -9.89
CA ARG A 83 10.16 6.28 -8.47
C ARG A 83 8.94 5.44 -8.10
N GLU A 84 7.90 5.49 -8.93
CA GLU A 84 6.66 4.71 -8.80
C GLU A 84 6.96 3.21 -8.79
N GLU A 85 7.74 2.72 -9.77
CA GLU A 85 8.13 1.32 -9.87
C GLU A 85 8.93 0.83 -8.67
N ALA A 86 9.88 1.65 -8.19
CA ALA A 86 10.65 1.35 -7.00
C ALA A 86 9.74 1.33 -5.75
N PHE A 87 8.86 2.32 -5.62
CA PHE A 87 7.94 2.43 -4.49
C PHE A 87 6.97 1.26 -4.40
N VAL A 88 6.34 0.84 -5.50
CA VAL A 88 5.45 -0.33 -5.49
C VAL A 88 6.18 -1.59 -5.02
N SER A 89 7.45 -1.74 -5.41
CA SER A 89 8.27 -2.89 -5.05
C SER A 89 8.72 -2.88 -3.59
N LEU A 90 9.05 -1.70 -3.06
CA LEU A 90 9.39 -1.49 -1.65
C LEU A 90 8.15 -1.53 -0.75
N TYR A 91 7.01 -1.14 -1.33
CA TYR A 91 5.62 -1.22 -0.86
C TYR A 91 5.45 -2.27 0.23
N SER A 92 5.42 -3.51 -0.27
CA SER A 92 5.15 -4.75 0.46
C SER A 92 6.22 -5.12 1.49
N ARG A 93 7.39 -4.49 1.47
CA ARG A 93 8.57 -4.84 2.28
C ARG A 93 8.86 -3.89 3.43
N ILE A 94 8.05 -2.85 3.62
CA ILE A 94 8.20 -1.93 4.75
C ILE A 94 7.72 -2.61 6.05
N ARG A 95 8.61 -2.67 7.04
CA ARG A 95 8.36 -3.23 8.38
C ARG A 95 7.57 -2.29 9.28
N LYS A 96 6.92 -2.86 10.32
CA LYS A 96 6.22 -2.13 11.39
C LYS A 96 5.32 -1.00 10.87
N ARG A 97 4.53 -1.30 9.82
CA ARG A 97 3.69 -0.28 9.17
C ARG A 97 2.67 0.25 10.15
N LYS A 98 2.79 1.53 10.46
CA LYS A 98 1.73 2.28 11.12
C LYS A 98 0.69 2.70 10.08
N PRO A 99 -0.58 2.87 10.47
CA PRO A 99 -1.65 3.30 9.56
C PRO A 99 -1.37 4.61 8.80
N ALA A 100 -0.53 5.50 9.34
CA ALA A 100 -0.16 6.76 8.70
C ALA A 100 0.96 6.64 7.62
N ILE A 101 1.66 5.50 7.56
CA ILE A 101 2.81 5.31 6.66
C ILE A 101 2.43 5.41 5.17
N PRO A 102 1.35 4.76 4.68
CA PRO A 102 0.96 4.89 3.28
C PRO A 102 0.78 6.34 2.85
N ARG A 103 0.04 7.15 3.64
CA ARG A 103 -0.14 8.57 3.35
C ARG A 103 1.19 9.33 3.35
N MET A 104 2.06 9.07 4.32
CA MET A 104 3.36 9.74 4.39
C MET A 104 4.20 9.46 3.13
N LEU A 105 4.21 8.23 2.66
CA LEU A 105 4.95 7.83 1.46
C LEU A 105 4.31 8.37 0.18
N LEU A 106 2.97 8.46 0.11
CA LEU A 106 2.28 9.08 -1.03
C LEU A 106 2.60 10.58 -1.18
N ARG A 107 3.07 11.26 -0.13
CA ARG A 107 3.54 12.67 -0.21
C ARG A 107 4.89 12.82 -0.92
N LEU A 108 5.59 11.72 -1.22
CA LEU A 108 6.82 11.71 -2.02
C LEU A 108 6.54 11.83 -3.53
N PHE A 109 5.26 11.82 -3.91
CA PHE A 109 4.80 11.88 -5.28
C PHE A 109 3.97 13.14 -5.50
N GLU A 110 3.99 13.66 -6.71
CA GLU A 110 3.06 14.69 -7.14
C GLU A 110 1.62 14.20 -7.01
N ARG A 111 0.69 15.11 -6.70
CA ARG A 111 -0.72 14.76 -6.42
C ARG A 111 -1.40 14.01 -7.58
N GLU A 112 -0.93 14.27 -8.80
CA GLU A 112 -1.43 13.69 -10.05
C GLU A 112 -1.18 12.17 -10.14
N TRP A 113 -0.10 11.69 -9.54
CA TRP A 113 0.32 10.28 -9.55
C TRP A 113 -0.34 9.45 -8.44
N VAL A 114 -0.86 10.10 -7.41
CA VAL A 114 -1.45 9.43 -6.25
C VAL A 114 -2.58 8.45 -6.64
N PRO A 115 -3.55 8.79 -7.52
CA PRO A 115 -4.59 7.84 -7.92
C PRO A 115 -4.05 6.57 -8.58
N GLN A 116 -3.03 6.71 -9.43
CA GLN A 116 -2.37 5.58 -10.09
C GLN A 116 -1.65 4.69 -9.07
N LEU A 117 -0.93 5.29 -8.12
CA LEU A 117 -0.26 4.57 -7.04
C LEU A 117 -1.23 3.83 -6.13
N GLN A 118 -2.33 4.48 -5.75
CA GLN A 118 -3.38 3.85 -4.95
C GLN A 118 -3.99 2.65 -5.67
N SER A 119 -4.21 2.77 -6.99
CA SER A 119 -4.68 1.65 -7.83
C SER A 119 -3.69 0.47 -7.84
N ARG A 120 -2.38 0.75 -7.97
CA ARG A 120 -1.34 -0.31 -8.02
C ARG A 120 -1.06 -0.96 -6.67
N LEU A 121 -1.19 -0.22 -5.57
CA LEU A 121 -0.98 -0.75 -4.23
C LEU A 121 -2.19 -1.49 -3.66
N GLY A 122 -3.37 -1.28 -4.25
CA GLY A 122 -4.65 -1.72 -3.71
C GLY A 122 -5.22 -0.66 -2.78
N VAL A 123 -6.48 -0.28 -3.02
CA VAL A 123 -7.16 0.83 -2.33
C VAL A 123 -7.25 0.57 -0.82
N LEU A 124 -7.37 -0.70 -0.41
CA LEU A 124 -7.39 -1.11 0.99
C LEU A 124 -6.07 -0.87 1.71
N GLN A 125 -4.93 -1.10 1.05
CA GLN A 125 -3.61 -0.97 1.66
C GLN A 125 -3.26 0.50 1.96
N VAL A 126 -3.74 1.41 1.10
CA VAL A 126 -3.52 2.85 1.21
C VAL A 126 -4.63 3.60 1.94
N PHE A 127 -5.71 2.91 2.33
CA PHE A 127 -6.81 3.49 3.08
C PHE A 127 -6.38 3.84 4.50
N ASP A 128 -6.37 5.14 4.81
CA ASP A 128 -6.03 5.64 6.13
C ASP A 128 -7.32 5.94 6.90
N LEU A 129 -7.65 4.98 7.76
CA LEU A 129 -8.80 5.02 8.66
C LEU A 129 -8.85 6.30 9.50
N TYR A 130 -7.71 6.95 9.78
CA TYR A 130 -7.62 8.14 10.63
C TYR A 130 -7.75 9.47 9.88
N ARG A 131 -7.71 9.50 8.54
CA ARG A 131 -8.27 10.64 7.79
C ARG A 131 -8.92 10.12 6.50
N PRO A 132 -10.14 9.58 6.60
CA PRO A 132 -10.87 8.98 5.48
C PRO A 132 -11.50 10.03 4.55
N ALA A 133 -11.18 11.32 4.72
CA ALA A 133 -11.67 12.37 3.85
C ALA A 133 -10.94 12.38 2.51
N GLY A 134 -11.69 12.34 1.40
CA GLY A 134 -11.13 12.36 0.05
C GLY A 134 -12.17 12.01 -1.00
N LYS A 135 -11.76 12.05 -2.27
CA LYS A 135 -12.55 11.52 -3.39
C LYS A 135 -12.18 10.06 -3.60
N TYR A 136 -13.18 9.17 -3.57
CA TYR A 136 -13.00 7.74 -3.81
C TYR A 136 -13.66 7.36 -5.14
N ARG A 137 -12.97 6.53 -5.93
CA ARG A 137 -13.55 5.83 -7.08
C ARG A 137 -13.43 4.34 -6.79
N LEU A 138 -14.54 3.74 -6.33
CA LEU A 138 -14.59 2.35 -5.87
C LEU A 138 -15.31 1.50 -6.93
N ASN A 139 -14.64 0.46 -7.42
CA ASN A 139 -15.22 -0.58 -8.25
C ASN A 139 -15.77 -1.71 -7.35
N LEU A 140 -17.09 -1.74 -7.17
CA LEU A 140 -17.75 -2.67 -6.25
C LEU A 140 -17.67 -4.15 -6.69
N SER A 141 -17.21 -4.45 -7.90
CA SER A 141 -16.88 -5.82 -8.30
C SER A 141 -15.64 -6.34 -7.55
N LYS A 142 -14.78 -5.46 -7.04
CA LYS A 142 -13.57 -5.80 -6.28
C LYS A 142 -13.84 -5.84 -4.77
N PHE A 143 -13.29 -6.85 -4.09
CA PHE A 143 -13.44 -7.03 -2.64
C PHE A 143 -12.89 -5.85 -1.83
N ASP A 144 -11.64 -5.44 -2.09
CA ASP A 144 -10.97 -4.33 -1.41
C ASP A 144 -11.77 -3.01 -1.45
N ASP A 145 -12.39 -2.73 -2.60
CA ASP A 145 -13.18 -1.52 -2.81
C ASP A 145 -14.50 -1.58 -2.04
N ARG A 146 -15.11 -2.76 -1.90
CA ARG A 146 -16.28 -2.99 -1.03
C ARG A 146 -15.92 -2.82 0.45
N GLU A 147 -14.78 -3.33 0.88
CA GLU A 147 -14.28 -3.16 2.25
C GLU A 147 -14.06 -1.69 2.62
N VAL A 148 -13.46 -0.91 1.72
CA VAL A 148 -13.28 0.54 1.93
C VAL A 148 -14.62 1.27 1.98
N LEU A 149 -15.58 0.92 1.11
CA LEU A 149 -16.94 1.46 1.19
C LEU A 149 -17.60 1.13 2.53
N GLN A 150 -17.51 -0.12 2.99
CA GLN A 150 -18.10 -0.55 4.26
C GLN A 150 -17.55 0.26 5.44
N ARG A 151 -16.23 0.45 5.51
CA ARG A 151 -15.60 1.27 6.56
C ARG A 151 -16.08 2.73 6.53
N LEU A 152 -16.23 3.31 5.33
CA LEU A 152 -16.75 4.66 5.16
C LEU A 152 -18.21 4.77 5.64
N LEU A 153 -19.05 3.77 5.36
CA LEU A 153 -20.44 3.71 5.83
C LEU A 153 -20.53 3.51 7.35
N GLU A 154 -19.70 2.65 7.93
CA GLU A 154 -19.61 2.46 9.39
C GLU A 154 -19.22 3.76 10.11
N MET A 155 -18.28 4.53 9.55
CA MET A 155 -17.90 5.85 10.08
C MET A 155 -19.05 6.86 10.01
N GLN A 156 -19.86 6.82 8.95
CA GLN A 156 -21.04 7.67 8.83
C GLN A 156 -22.11 7.29 9.87
N LEU A 157 -22.39 6.00 10.02
CA LEU A 157 -23.43 5.51 10.94
C LEU A 157 -23.10 5.78 12.41
N THR A 158 -21.82 5.71 12.76
CA THR A 158 -21.37 5.96 14.13
C THR A 158 -21.23 7.44 14.45
N ASP A 159 -21.33 8.35 13.45
CA ASP A 159 -21.17 9.81 13.56
C ASP A 159 -19.92 10.22 14.38
N THR A 160 -18.95 9.31 14.47
CA THR A 160 -17.81 9.41 15.37
C THR A 160 -16.52 9.03 14.65
N PHE A 161 -15.50 9.82 14.91
CA PHE A 161 -14.16 9.65 14.37
C PHE A 161 -13.17 9.90 15.50
N GLU A 162 -12.38 8.90 15.88
CA GLU A 162 -11.51 8.95 17.09
C GLU A 162 -12.27 9.42 18.35
N HIS A 163 -13.48 8.92 18.56
CA HIS A 163 -14.37 9.33 19.67
C HIS A 163 -14.86 10.79 19.65
N ARG A 164 -14.69 11.50 18.52
CA ARG A 164 -15.22 12.86 18.32
C ARG A 164 -16.40 12.84 17.36
N LYS A 165 -17.44 13.64 17.59
CA LYS A 165 -18.53 13.80 16.63
C LYS A 165 -17.98 14.34 15.30
N ALA A 166 -18.19 13.60 14.23
CA ALA A 166 -17.79 13.99 12.88
C ALA A 166 -19.00 13.84 11.96
N LYS A 167 -19.41 14.95 11.33
CA LYS A 167 -20.51 14.95 10.37
C LYS A 167 -19.93 14.56 9.01
N TRP A 168 -20.19 13.33 8.59
CA TRP A 168 -19.77 12.82 7.28
C TRP A 168 -20.87 13.09 6.25
N TRP A 169 -20.54 13.77 5.16
CA TRP A 169 -21.43 13.92 4.02
C TRP A 169 -20.82 13.25 2.80
N PHE A 170 -21.55 12.30 2.23
CA PHE A 170 -21.28 11.83 0.88
C PHE A 170 -21.97 12.81 -0.07
N GLU A 171 -21.18 13.54 -0.87
CA GLU A 171 -21.76 14.21 -2.05
C GLU A 171 -22.42 13.16 -2.94
N GLN A 172 -23.52 13.51 -3.61
CA GLN A 172 -24.37 12.61 -4.39
C GLN A 172 -23.56 11.49 -5.06
N ALA A 173 -23.75 10.25 -4.59
CA ALA A 173 -23.12 9.10 -5.21
C ALA A 173 -23.70 8.93 -6.62
N SER A 174 -22.90 9.18 -7.64
CA SER A 174 -23.23 8.81 -9.01
C SER A 174 -22.83 7.35 -9.23
N PHE A 175 -23.82 6.49 -9.41
CA PHE A 175 -23.61 5.11 -9.83
C PHE A 175 -23.63 5.08 -11.36
N SER A 176 -22.51 4.67 -11.96
CA SER A 176 -22.45 4.29 -13.37
C SER A 176 -22.26 2.78 -13.44
N PRO A 177 -23.22 2.00 -13.99
CA PRO A 177 -22.95 0.62 -14.32
C PRO A 177 -21.80 0.55 -15.34
N ASP A 178 -20.94 -0.47 -15.25
CA ASP A 178 -19.92 -0.73 -16.28
C ASP A 178 -20.63 -0.96 -17.63
N PRO A 179 -20.06 -0.46 -18.75
CA PRO A 179 -20.60 -0.66 -20.09
C PRO A 179 -20.56 -2.12 -20.56
#